data_AF-A0A7W4K3K5-F1
#
_entry.id   AF-A0A7W4K3K5-F1
#
_cell.length_a   1.000
_cell.length_b   1.000
_cell.length_c   1.000
_cell.angle_alpha   90.00
_cell.angle_beta   90.00
_cell.angle_gamma   90.00
#
_symmetry.space_group_name_H-M   'P 1'
#
loop_
_entity.id
_entity.type
_entity.pdbx_description
1 polymer ?
#
loop_
_entity_poly.entity_id
_entity_poly.type
_entity_poly.pdbx_seq_one_letter_code
_entity_poly.pdbx_strand_id
1 'polypeptide(L)' 'MTEAPKRWSGERKAAARRRNLRRRLERSMPLFAEQLEREELAKRPAYFDAKSIEGEGKGREEKG' A
#
# COMPACT_ATOMS: atom_id res chain seq x y z
N MET A 1 8.98 -27.53 -11.48
CA MET A 1 9.66 -26.40 -10.80
C MET A 1 8.73 -25.21 -10.90
N THR A 2 8.09 -24.79 -9.81
CA THR A 2 7.25 -23.58 -9.80
C THR A 2 8.15 -22.36 -9.64
N GLU A 3 8.13 -21.44 -10.60
CA GLU A 3 8.78 -20.13 -10.46
C GLU A 3 8.28 -19.44 -9.18
N ALA A 4 9.19 -18.78 -8.46
CA ALA A 4 8.83 -17.96 -7.33
C ALA A 4 7.85 -16.86 -7.77
N PRO A 5 6.78 -16.58 -6.99
CA PRO A 5 5.78 -15.60 -7.38
C PRO A 5 6.43 -14.23 -7.59
N LYS A 6 6.15 -13.63 -8.76
CA LYS A 6 6.71 -12.32 -9.12
C LYS A 6 6.31 -11.27 -8.09
N ARG A 7 7.31 -10.77 -7.35
CA ARG A 7 7.12 -9.68 -6.38
C ARG A 7 6.67 -8.41 -7.11
N TRP A 8 5.67 -7.73 -6.55
CA TRP A 8 5.28 -6.41 -7.03
C TRP A 8 6.34 -5.38 -6.66
N SER A 9 6.61 -4.43 -7.57
CA SER A 9 7.37 -3.24 -7.22
C SER A 9 6.67 -2.45 -6.11
N GLY A 10 7.43 -1.64 -5.37
CA GLY A 10 6.86 -0.82 -4.30
C GLY A 10 5.80 0.14 -4.84
N GLU A 11 6.05 0.74 -6.01
CA GLU A 11 5.10 1.61 -6.69
C GLU A 11 3.76 0.92 -6.98
N ARG A 12 3.80 -0.30 -7.55
CA ARG A 12 2.58 -1.04 -7.88
C ARG A 12 1.80 -1.40 -6.63
N LYS A 13 2.48 -1.77 -5.54
CA LYS A 13 1.86 -2.08 -4.26
C LYS A 13 1.32 -0.82 -3.55
N ALA A 14 2.03 0.30 -3.61
CA ALA A 14 1.57 1.59 -3.09
C ALA A 14 0.29 2.05 -3.80
N ALA A 15 0.28 2.01 -5.14
CA ALA A 15 -0.89 2.36 -5.95
C ALA A 15 -2.09 1.46 -5.63
N ALA A 16 -1.87 0.16 -5.48
CA ALA A 16 -2.92 -0.78 -5.09
C ALA A 16 -3.46 -0.50 -3.68
N ARG A 17 -2.60 -0.17 -2.71
CA ARG A 17 -3.01 0.21 -1.34
C ARG A 17 -3.89 1.46 -1.36
N ARG A 18 -3.50 2.51 -2.09
CA ARG A 18 -4.29 3.74 -2.24
C ARG A 18 -5.66 3.47 -2.88
N ARG A 19 -5.68 2.75 -4.00
CA ARG A 19 -6.93 2.38 -4.68
C ARG A 19 -7.88 1.60 -3.77
N ASN A 20 -7.35 0.64 -3.02
CA ASN A 20 -8.16 -0.19 -2.12
C ASN A 20 -8.68 0.61 -0.93
N LEU A 21 -7.87 1.54 -0.38
CA LEU A 21 -8.32 2.47 0.65
C LEU A 21 -9.50 3.30 0.15
N ARG A 22 -9.34 3.95 -1.01
CA ARG A 22 -10.38 4.79 -1.62
C ARG A 22 -11.69 4.01 -1.81
N ARG A 23 -11.61 2.84 -2.45
CA ARG A 23 -12.79 1.98 -2.67
C ARG A 23 -13.49 1.56 -1.38
N ARG A 24 -12.71 1.26 -0.33
CA ARG A 24 -13.28 0.90 0.97
C ARG A 24 -14.01 2.08 1.58
N LEU A 25 -13.40 3.26 1.56
CA LEU A 25 -13.98 4.48 2.12
C LEU A 25 -15.21 4.95 1.35
N GLU A 26 -15.19 4.92 0.02
CA GLU A 26 -16.36 5.23 -0.83
C GLU A 26 -17.53 4.29 -0.55
N ARG A 27 -17.24 3.01 -0.27
CA ARG A 27 -18.26 2.01 0.05
C ARG A 27 -18.85 2.20 1.45
N SER A 28 -18.04 2.53 2.45
CA SER A 28 -18.49 2.58 3.86
C SER A 28 -18.96 3.97 4.29
N MET A 29 -18.31 5.02 3.80
CA MET A 29 -18.47 6.41 4.27
C MET A 29 -18.33 7.40 3.09
N PRO A 30 -19.21 7.34 2.08
CA PRO A 30 -19.05 8.10 0.83
C PRO A 30 -18.90 9.60 1.04
N LEU A 31 -19.67 10.19 1.96
CA LEU A 31 -19.62 11.62 2.26
C LEU A 31 -18.28 12.09 2.86
N PHE A 32 -17.54 11.19 3.50
CA PHE A 32 -16.27 11.50 4.18
C PHE A 32 -15.06 10.83 3.50
N ALA A 33 -15.25 10.17 2.36
CA ALA A 33 -14.22 9.31 1.78
C ALA A 33 -12.93 10.07 1.47
N GLU A 34 -13.05 11.29 0.94
CA GLU A 34 -11.89 12.13 0.63
C GLU A 34 -11.17 12.64 1.90
N GLN A 35 -11.92 13.05 2.92
CA GLN A 35 -11.34 13.52 4.18
C GLN A 35 -10.59 12.37 4.88
N LEU A 36 -11.24 11.22 5.02
CA LEU A 36 -10.66 10.05 5.68
C LEU A 36 -9.46 9.47 4.92
N GLU A 37 -9.46 9.56 3.58
CA GLU A 37 -8.30 9.19 2.78
C GLU A 37 -7.10 10.09 3.10
N ARG A 38 -7.30 11.41 3.13
CA ARG A 38 -6.23 12.36 3.48
C ARG A 38 -5.69 12.12 4.89
N GLU A 39 -6.57 11.90 5.86
CA GLU A 39 -6.18 11.63 7.25
C GLU A 39 -5.37 10.33 7.36
N GLU A 40 -5.80 9.24 6.70
CA GLU A 40 -5.09 7.96 6.76
C GLU A 40 -3.72 8.04 6.04
N LEU A 41 -3.64 8.76 4.93
CA LEU A 41 -2.38 9.02 4.22
C LEU A 41 -1.39 9.82 5.11
N ALA A 42 -1.89 10.81 5.86
CA ALA A 42 -1.08 11.58 6.79
C ALA A 42 -0.67 10.77 8.04
N LYS A 43 -1.56 9.92 8.54
CA LYS A 43 -1.32 9.08 9.73
C LYS A 43 -0.29 7.99 9.47
N ARG A 44 -0.23 7.44 8.26
CA ARG A 44 0.60 6.27 7.93
C ARG A 44 1.36 6.44 6.61
N PRO A 45 2.21 7.48 6.47
CA PRO A 45 2.84 7.81 5.20
C PRO A 45 3.69 6.65 4.64
N ALA A 46 4.47 5.98 5.49
CA ALA A 46 5.31 4.85 5.09
C ALA A 46 4.52 3.66 4.51
N TYR A 47 3.27 3.45 4.94
CA TYR A 47 2.44 2.36 4.41
C TYR A 47 2.00 2.60 2.96
N PHE A 48 1.98 3.85 2.50
CA PHE A 48 1.60 4.23 1.13
C PHE A 48 2.77 4.77 0.31
N ASP A 49 3.98 4.72 0.86
CA ASP A 49 5.21 5.15 0.21
C ASP A 49 5.90 3.98 -0.50
N ALA A 50 6.27 4.17 -1.76
CA ALA A 50 6.87 3.12 -2.58
C ALA A 50 8.25 2.69 -2.05
N LYS A 51 9.09 3.64 -1.61
CA LYS A 51 10.45 3.36 -1.13
C LYS A 51 10.43 2.56 0.17
N SER A 52 9.55 2.94 1.09
CA SER A 52 9.32 2.23 2.34
C SER A 52 8.89 0.79 2.08
N ILE A 53 7.99 0.57 1.11
CA ILE A 53 7.52 -0.75 0.71
C ILE A 53 8.61 -1.61 0.05
N GLU A 54 9.49 -1.01 -0.77
CA GLU A 54 10.63 -1.72 -1.35
C GLU A 54 11.62 -2.15 -0.28
N GLY A 55 11.85 -1.30 0.73
CA GLY A 55 12.67 -1.62 1.89
C GLY A 55 12.14 -2.80 2.70
N GLU A 56 10.83 -2.87 2.94
CA GLU A 56 10.17 -4.03 3.60
C GLU A 56 10.41 -5.35 2.86
N GLY A 57 10.44 -5.29 1.52
CA GLY A 57 10.65 -6.47 0.67
C GLY A 57 12.07 -7.03 0.74
N LYS A 58 13.07 -6.15 0.78
CA LYS A 58 14.50 -6.49 0.84
C LYS A 58 14.92 -7.01 2.23
N GLY A 59 14.44 -6.39 3.30
CA GLY A 59 14.77 -6.82 4.68
C GLY A 59 14.23 -8.20 5.06
N ARG A 60 13.24 -8.72 4.32
CA ARG A 60 12.73 -10.10 4.47
C ARG A 60 13.58 -11.12 3.71
N GLU A 61 14.42 -10.68 2.79
CA GLU A 61 15.28 -11.51 1.94
C GLU A 61 16.69 -11.68 2.55
N GLU A 62 17.21 -10.67 3.24
CA GLU A 62 18.48 -10.76 4.01
C GLU A 62 18.38 -11.62 5.28
N LYS A 63 17.16 -11.89 5.78
CA LYS A 63 16.91 -12.74 6.95
C LYS A 63 16.58 -14.20 6.59
N GLY A 64 16.72 -14.59 5.33
CA GLY A 64 16.43 -15.93 4.81
C GLY A 64 17.67 -16.82 4.77
#